data_AF-A0A938IMK7-F1
#
_entry.id   AF-A0A938IMK7-F1
#
_cell.length_a   1.000
_cell.length_b   1.000
_cell.length_c   1.000
_cell.angle_alpha   90.00
_cell.angle_beta   90.00
_cell.angle_gamma   90.00
#
_symmetry.space_group_name_H-M   'P 1'
#
loop_
_entity.id
_entity.type
_entity.pdbx_description
1 polymer ?
#
loop_
_entity_poly.entity_id
_entity_poly.type
_entity_poly.pdbx_seq_one_letter_code
_entity_poly.pdbx_strand_id
1 'polypeptide(L)'
;MTTREQAECRSRRIRARNRHASRRTPRIAAIVGRRPSRVLAERRSSGSPSLLAVLSLLLCLPGVLDSPGSRNLPPSLWAVEPEGSRAGASEPPAGAEAGASVDVPDEIDTAGMVRLSKKNAIWIDRKRKWVVMDGRVCLKRGTLEMFACLTGTKEHESVVAVEARAFEAHAALVAVGAKPGKPAVFTPKYEPASGTEIDVWVLWKDADGKPRRARARDWVRNTRTKESLSHPWVFSGSSFWKDPRTGQSLYQADAGDFICVSNFPTATMDLTIESSQAEGEWLFEAFTERIPEPKTPVRLVLVPRTGSKSTPDPRPR
;
A
#
# COMPACT_ATOMS: atom_id res chain seq x y z
N MET A 1 -37.72 -0.36 -35.63
CA MET A 1 -38.19 -1.41 -34.71
C MET A 1 -38.71 -0.74 -33.46
N THR A 2 -39.97 -0.95 -33.14
CA THR A 2 -40.64 -0.27 -32.02
C THR A 2 -40.21 -0.89 -30.69
N THR A 3 -40.33 -0.12 -29.61
CA THR A 3 -39.97 -0.51 -28.22
C THR A 3 -40.61 -1.83 -27.76
N ARG A 4 -41.70 -2.25 -28.41
CA ARG A 4 -42.42 -3.50 -28.14
C ARG A 4 -41.73 -4.74 -28.73
N GLU A 5 -41.09 -4.61 -29.90
CA GLU A 5 -40.36 -5.70 -30.56
C GLU A 5 -39.04 -6.03 -29.82
N GLN A 6 -38.41 -5.02 -29.22
CA GLN A 6 -37.18 -5.22 -28.42
C GLN A 6 -37.46 -5.98 -27.12
N ALA A 7 -38.62 -5.76 -26.49
CA ALA A 7 -39.03 -6.46 -25.27
C ALA A 7 -39.31 -7.95 -25.52
N GLU A 8 -39.96 -8.29 -26.64
CA GLU A 8 -40.23 -9.69 -27.00
C GLU A 8 -38.96 -10.46 -27.38
N CYS A 9 -38.00 -9.81 -28.06
CA CYS A 9 -36.72 -10.42 -28.40
C CYS A 9 -35.86 -10.72 -27.15
N ARG A 10 -35.91 -9.83 -26.13
CA ARG A 10 -35.24 -10.03 -24.84
C ARG A 10 -35.84 -11.21 -24.05
N SER A 11 -37.16 -11.34 -24.03
CA SER A 11 -37.86 -12.42 -23.32
C SER A 11 -37.57 -13.81 -23.94
N ARG A 12 -37.47 -13.90 -25.27
CA ARG A 12 -37.14 -15.15 -25.98
C ARG A 12 -35.69 -15.61 -25.70
N ARG A 13 -34.73 -14.69 -25.60
CA ARG A 13 -33.33 -15.02 -25.27
C ARG A 13 -33.15 -15.53 -23.83
N ILE A 14 -33.92 -15.01 -22.88
CA ILE A 14 -33.86 -15.45 -21.47
C ILE A 14 -34.40 -16.89 -21.32
N ARG A 15 -35.51 -17.22 -22.00
CA ARG A 15 -36.09 -18.58 -21.95
C ARG A 15 -35.20 -19.65 -22.62
N ALA A 16 -34.41 -19.29 -23.64
CA ALA A 16 -33.48 -20.22 -24.28
C ALA A 16 -32.25 -20.53 -23.39
N ARG A 17 -31.75 -19.55 -22.64
CA ARG A 17 -30.58 -19.70 -21.76
C ARG A 17 -30.86 -20.61 -20.55
N ASN A 18 -32.07 -20.57 -20.00
CA ASN A 18 -32.46 -21.41 -18.85
C ASN A 18 -32.73 -22.89 -19.19
N ARG A 19 -32.91 -23.25 -20.48
CA ARG A 19 -33.08 -24.67 -20.87
C ARG A 19 -31.75 -25.42 -21.03
N HIS A 20 -30.61 -24.73 -21.11
CA HIS A 20 -29.28 -25.35 -21.22
C HIS A 20 -28.56 -25.56 -19.88
N ALA A 21 -29.07 -25.00 -18.78
CA ALA A 21 -28.45 -25.11 -17.46
C ALA A 21 -28.87 -26.35 -16.64
N SER A 22 -29.79 -27.19 -17.13
CA SER A 22 -30.39 -28.30 -16.36
C SER A 22 -29.81 -29.70 -16.65
N ARG A 23 -28.70 -29.83 -17.38
CA ARG A 23 -28.12 -31.16 -17.68
C ARG A 23 -26.61 -31.13 -17.52
N ARG A 24 -26.12 -31.46 -16.32
CA ARG A 24 -24.79 -32.04 -16.04
C ARG A 24 -24.62 -32.30 -14.54
N THR A 25 -24.97 -33.51 -14.12
CA THR A 25 -24.51 -34.13 -12.87
C THR A 25 -23.46 -35.19 -13.21
N PRO A 26 -22.24 -35.16 -12.64
CA PRO A 26 -21.38 -36.32 -12.60
C PRO A 26 -21.43 -37.01 -11.23
N ARG A 27 -21.39 -38.34 -11.30
CA ARG A 27 -21.51 -39.33 -10.25
C ARG A 27 -20.32 -39.32 -9.28
N ILE A 28 -20.64 -39.58 -8.02
CA ILE A 28 -19.72 -39.95 -6.93
C ILE A 28 -19.20 -41.37 -7.19
N ALA A 29 -17.88 -41.57 -7.09
CA ALA A 29 -17.27 -42.89 -6.97
C ALA A 29 -16.37 -42.89 -5.72
N ALA A 30 -16.73 -43.76 -4.77
CA ALA A 30 -15.97 -44.05 -3.57
C ALA A 30 -14.81 -45.00 -3.90
N ILE A 31 -13.62 -44.74 -3.37
CA ILE A 31 -12.52 -45.71 -3.31
C ILE A 31 -12.04 -45.79 -1.86
N VAL A 32 -12.10 -47.01 -1.34
CA VAL A 32 -11.72 -47.45 0.01
C VAL A 32 -10.38 -48.19 -0.07
N GLY A 33 -9.55 -48.05 0.98
CA GLY A 33 -8.36 -48.87 1.25
C GLY A 33 -7.06 -48.27 0.69
N ARG A 34 -5.91 -48.27 1.35
CA ARG A 34 -5.37 -49.06 2.48
C ARG A 34 -4.16 -48.30 3.05
N ARG A 35 -3.95 -48.34 4.37
CA ARG A 35 -2.67 -48.01 5.03
C ARG A 35 -1.67 -49.16 4.83
N PRO A 36 -0.36 -48.89 5.00
CA PRO A 36 0.34 -49.63 6.03
C PRO A 36 1.26 -48.80 6.92
N SER A 37 1.65 -49.47 7.99
CA SER A 37 2.27 -49.05 9.25
C SER A 37 3.77 -48.78 9.19
N ARG A 38 4.20 -47.91 10.13
CA ARG A 38 5.42 -47.92 10.97
C ARG A 38 6.71 -48.55 10.42
N VAL A 39 7.79 -47.76 10.45
CA VAL A 39 9.08 -48.22 10.99
C VAL A 39 9.64 -47.14 11.93
N LEU A 40 9.81 -47.55 13.19
CA LEU A 40 10.59 -46.90 14.23
C LEU A 40 12.07 -47.21 13.97
N ALA A 41 12.97 -46.25 14.16
CA ALA A 41 14.38 -46.53 14.40
C ALA A 41 14.90 -45.57 15.47
N GLU A 42 14.94 -46.06 16.70
CA GLU A 42 15.85 -45.57 17.73
C GLU A 42 17.29 -45.96 17.36
N ARG A 43 18.25 -45.07 17.61
CA ARG A 43 19.54 -45.49 18.18
C ARG A 43 20.12 -44.37 19.06
N ARG A 44 20.61 -44.84 20.20
CA ARG A 44 21.07 -44.12 21.38
C ARG A 44 22.55 -43.72 21.28
N SER A 45 22.91 -42.84 22.23
CA SER A 45 24.23 -42.67 22.87
C SER A 45 25.27 -41.94 22.01
N SER A 46 26.13 -41.07 22.54
CA SER A 46 26.76 -41.03 23.86
C SER A 46 27.50 -39.70 24.07
N GLY A 47 27.63 -39.24 25.31
CA GLY A 47 28.84 -38.52 25.76
C GLY A 47 28.71 -37.02 26.06
N SER A 48 28.38 -36.70 27.30
CA SER A 48 29.05 -35.67 28.12
C SER A 48 29.95 -36.41 29.12
N PRO A 49 31.05 -35.87 29.70
CA PRO A 49 30.99 -34.64 30.53
C PRO A 49 32.29 -33.79 30.63
N SER A 50 32.21 -32.79 31.53
CA SER A 50 33.28 -32.17 32.33
C SER A 50 33.81 -30.81 31.85
N LEU A 51 33.38 -29.71 32.48
CA LEU A 51 33.97 -29.05 33.67
C LEU A 51 35.46 -28.68 33.50
N LEU A 52 35.73 -27.38 33.38
CA LEU A 52 36.83 -26.74 34.13
C LEU A 52 36.55 -25.25 34.29
N ALA A 53 36.30 -24.85 35.53
CA ALA A 53 36.39 -23.49 35.99
C ALA A 53 37.88 -23.13 36.16
N VAL A 54 38.27 -21.93 35.74
CA VAL A 54 39.44 -21.23 36.31
C VAL A 54 39.03 -19.81 36.61
N LEU A 55 38.94 -19.54 37.90
CA LEU A 55 38.81 -18.24 38.55
C LEU A 55 40.20 -17.83 39.04
N SER A 56 40.66 -16.62 38.73
CA SER A 56 41.66 -15.80 39.46
C SER A 56 42.10 -14.61 38.58
N LEU A 57 42.39 -13.40 39.04
CA LEU A 57 42.21 -12.70 40.32
C LEU A 57 42.70 -11.23 40.09
N LEU A 58 41.99 -10.26 40.68
CA LEU A 58 42.38 -8.90 41.12
C LEU A 58 43.13 -7.89 40.21
N LEU A 59 42.61 -6.65 40.16
CA LEU A 59 43.20 -5.51 40.90
C LEU A 59 42.22 -4.33 41.01
N CYS A 60 41.95 -3.92 42.26
CA CYS A 60 41.26 -2.70 42.66
C CYS A 60 42.17 -1.47 42.51
N LEU A 61 41.61 -0.32 42.09
CA LEU A 61 41.99 1.01 42.57
C LEU A 61 40.79 1.97 42.46
N PRO A 62 40.40 2.69 43.54
CA PRO A 62 39.57 3.89 43.43
C PRO A 62 40.46 5.15 43.45
N GLY A 63 40.24 6.05 42.50
CA GLY A 63 40.82 7.40 42.48
C GLY A 63 39.73 8.44 42.71
N VAL A 64 39.73 9.04 43.90
CA VAL A 64 38.98 10.25 44.24
C VAL A 64 39.89 11.44 43.95
N LEU A 65 39.41 12.43 43.20
CA LEU A 65 39.99 13.76 43.13
C LEU A 65 38.86 14.80 43.13
N ASP A 66 39.06 15.78 44.00
CA ASP A 66 38.12 16.79 44.48
C ASP A 66 38.37 18.15 43.79
N SER A 67 37.27 18.88 43.56
CA SER A 67 37.13 20.35 43.47
C SER A 67 37.67 21.14 42.26
N PRO A 68 37.26 22.42 42.04
CA PRO A 68 35.96 23.08 42.31
C PRO A 68 35.48 24.02 41.15
N GLY A 69 34.26 24.55 41.25
CA GLY A 69 33.91 25.89 40.73
C GLY A 69 33.15 25.98 39.40
N SER A 70 31.82 25.83 39.44
CA SER A 70 30.95 26.32 38.36
C SER A 70 30.56 27.78 38.63
N ARG A 71 31.08 28.69 37.80
CA ARG A 71 30.68 30.09 37.73
C ARG A 71 29.53 30.23 36.73
N ASN A 72 28.47 30.90 37.17
CA ASN A 72 27.35 31.38 36.36
C ASN A 72 27.81 32.27 35.20
N LEU A 73 27.30 32.00 33.99
CA LEU A 73 27.08 32.98 32.92
C LEU A 73 25.78 32.64 32.15
N PRO A 74 24.99 33.64 31.72
CA PRO A 74 23.59 33.49 31.37
C PRO A 74 23.35 33.10 29.90
N PRO A 75 22.19 32.48 29.56
CA PRO A 75 21.75 32.37 28.19
C PRO A 75 21.01 33.66 27.78
N SER A 76 21.62 34.44 26.89
CA SER A 76 20.93 35.43 26.07
C SER A 76 21.18 35.15 24.59
N LEU A 77 20.20 35.52 23.76
CA LEU A 77 20.16 35.46 22.28
C LEU A 77 19.54 34.19 21.67
N TRP A 78 18.23 34.02 21.86
CA TRP A 78 17.29 33.68 20.77
C TRP A 78 15.82 33.84 21.19
N ALA A 79 15.50 34.87 21.99
CA ALA A 79 14.12 35.28 22.20
C ALA A 79 13.73 36.27 21.10
N VAL A 80 13.04 35.77 20.07
CA VAL A 80 12.22 36.61 19.20
C VAL A 80 10.77 36.20 19.47
N GLU A 81 10.08 37.04 20.25
CA GLU A 81 8.64 37.01 20.43
C GLU A 81 7.95 37.33 19.08
N PRO A 82 6.92 36.60 18.65
CA PRO A 82 6.04 37.09 17.60
C PRO A 82 4.89 37.89 18.22
N GLU A 83 4.88 39.20 17.96
CA GLU A 83 3.71 40.05 18.14
C GLU A 83 2.51 39.56 17.31
N GLY A 84 1.33 39.67 17.91
CA GLY A 84 0.11 39.12 17.38
C GLY A 84 -0.43 39.82 16.13
N SER A 85 -1.01 39.01 15.26
CA SER A 85 -2.04 39.43 14.31
C SER A 85 -3.23 38.51 14.49
N ARG A 86 -4.31 39.06 15.07
CA ARG A 86 -5.65 38.47 15.06
C ARG A 86 -6.22 38.62 13.63
N ALA A 87 -6.24 37.53 12.88
CA ALA A 87 -7.10 37.38 11.71
C ALA A 87 -8.09 36.24 12.01
N GLY A 88 -9.37 36.54 11.81
CA GLY A 88 -10.51 35.76 12.28
C GLY A 88 -10.55 34.32 11.77
N ALA A 89 -10.95 33.42 12.66
CA ALA A 89 -11.36 32.08 12.31
C ALA A 89 -12.67 32.17 11.50
N SER A 90 -12.57 32.02 10.17
CA SER A 90 -13.72 31.68 9.34
C SER A 90 -14.00 30.19 9.49
N GLU A 91 -15.22 29.85 9.93
CA GLU A 91 -15.73 28.48 9.95
C GLU A 91 -15.58 27.83 8.56
N PRO A 92 -15.24 26.52 8.48
CA PRO A 92 -15.22 25.82 7.20
C PRO A 92 -16.65 25.73 6.64
N PRO A 93 -16.86 26.00 5.34
CA PRO A 93 -18.19 25.93 4.76
C PRO A 93 -18.75 24.51 4.85
N ALA A 94 -19.92 24.39 5.48
CA ALA A 94 -20.75 23.21 5.48
C ALA A 94 -21.21 22.92 4.05
N GLY A 95 -20.83 21.76 3.51
CA GLY A 95 -21.24 21.34 2.18
C GLY A 95 -20.30 20.33 1.52
N ALA A 96 -19.77 19.35 2.27
CA ALA A 96 -19.24 18.15 1.65
C ALA A 96 -20.43 17.28 1.25
N GLU A 97 -20.94 17.49 0.05
CA GLU A 97 -21.95 16.62 -0.53
C GLU A 97 -21.42 15.19 -0.62
N ALA A 98 -22.27 14.26 -0.20
CA ALA A 98 -22.01 12.83 -0.26
C ALA A 98 -21.69 12.40 -1.69
N GLY A 99 -20.63 11.60 -1.83
CA GLY A 99 -19.99 11.26 -3.09
C GLY A 99 -20.95 10.77 -4.16
N ALA A 100 -20.91 11.46 -5.30
CA ALA A 100 -21.36 10.88 -6.56
C ALA A 100 -20.56 9.60 -6.79
N SER A 101 -21.27 8.49 -7.00
CA SER A 101 -20.66 7.20 -7.35
C SER A 101 -19.86 7.40 -8.63
N VAL A 102 -18.54 7.37 -8.51
CA VAL A 102 -17.63 7.35 -9.64
C VAL A 102 -17.98 6.10 -10.47
N ASP A 103 -18.15 6.25 -11.77
CA ASP A 103 -18.41 5.15 -12.69
C ASP A 103 -17.10 4.35 -12.88
N VAL A 104 -16.73 3.61 -11.83
CA VAL A 104 -15.51 2.80 -11.75
C VAL A 104 -15.71 1.56 -12.64
N PRO A 105 -14.68 1.08 -13.36
CA PRO A 105 -14.82 -0.11 -14.18
C PRO A 105 -15.37 -1.32 -13.41
N ASP A 106 -16.46 -1.90 -13.91
CA ASP A 106 -17.11 -3.12 -13.39
C ASP A 106 -16.25 -4.40 -13.55
N GLU A 107 -15.03 -4.28 -14.09
CA GLU A 107 -14.21 -5.41 -14.52
C GLU A 107 -13.61 -6.22 -13.39
N ILE A 108 -13.41 -5.59 -12.24
CA ILE A 108 -13.28 -6.32 -10.97
C ILE A 108 -14.61 -6.14 -10.25
N ASP A 109 -15.49 -7.10 -10.49
CA ASP A 109 -16.65 -7.30 -9.65
C ASP A 109 -16.19 -7.42 -8.19
N THR A 110 -16.60 -6.47 -7.36
CA THR A 110 -16.33 -6.50 -5.93
C THR A 110 -17.28 -7.46 -5.19
N ALA A 111 -18.22 -8.11 -5.90
CA ALA A 111 -19.05 -9.16 -5.33
C ALA A 111 -18.19 -10.30 -4.78
N GLY A 112 -18.43 -10.61 -3.51
CA GLY A 112 -17.66 -11.60 -2.75
C GLY A 112 -16.37 -11.06 -2.14
N MET A 113 -16.02 -9.79 -2.37
CA MET A 113 -14.98 -9.10 -1.61
C MET A 113 -15.54 -8.51 -0.31
N VAL A 114 -14.68 -8.36 0.69
CA VAL A 114 -15.05 -7.74 1.98
C VAL A 114 -14.65 -6.27 1.94
N ARG A 115 -15.64 -5.37 2.02
CA ARG A 115 -15.40 -3.93 2.16
C ARG A 115 -14.91 -3.63 3.58
N LEU A 116 -13.80 -2.89 3.73
CA LEU A 116 -13.21 -2.62 5.04
C LEU A 116 -13.83 -1.41 5.76
N SER A 117 -14.43 -0.50 5.01
CA SER A 117 -14.97 0.76 5.52
C SER A 117 -16.36 1.01 4.98
N LYS A 118 -17.23 1.62 5.80
CA LYS A 118 -18.55 2.08 5.34
C LYS A 118 -18.43 3.28 4.38
N LYS A 119 -17.38 4.09 4.56
CA LYS A 119 -17.19 5.35 3.84
C LYS A 119 -16.27 5.17 2.65
N ASN A 120 -15.14 4.51 2.85
CA ASN A 120 -14.08 4.46 1.85
C ASN A 120 -14.28 3.29 0.86
N ALA A 121 -13.78 3.48 -0.36
CA ALA A 121 -13.87 2.52 -1.45
C ALA A 121 -12.64 1.59 -1.41
N ILE A 122 -12.59 0.75 -0.37
CA ILE A 122 -11.52 -0.23 -0.16
C ILE A 122 -12.08 -1.61 0.22
N TRP A 123 -11.57 -2.64 -0.44
CA TRP A 123 -11.99 -4.03 -0.27
C TRP A 123 -10.80 -4.98 -0.20
N ILE A 124 -11.04 -6.15 0.39
CA ILE A 124 -10.12 -7.29 0.34
C ILE A 124 -10.77 -8.49 -0.35
N ASP A 125 -10.03 -9.13 -1.24
CA ASP A 125 -10.31 -10.49 -1.72
C ASP A 125 -9.31 -11.44 -1.06
N ARG A 126 -9.75 -12.14 0.00
CA ARG A 126 -8.90 -13.08 0.74
C ARG A 126 -8.48 -14.29 -0.08
N LYS A 127 -9.30 -14.71 -1.04
CA LYS A 127 -9.03 -15.91 -1.86
C LYS A 127 -7.94 -15.61 -2.87
N ARG A 128 -8.01 -14.45 -3.53
CA ARG A 128 -7.00 -14.00 -4.49
C ARG A 128 -5.84 -13.25 -3.84
N LYS A 129 -5.98 -12.88 -2.56
CA LYS A 129 -5.06 -12.03 -1.79
C LYS A 129 -4.89 -10.65 -2.43
N TRP A 130 -6.00 -10.00 -2.75
CA TRP A 130 -5.98 -8.66 -3.34
C TRP A 130 -6.50 -7.62 -2.35
N VAL A 131 -5.89 -6.44 -2.37
CA VAL A 131 -6.50 -5.22 -1.85
C VAL A 131 -6.95 -4.40 -3.05
N VAL A 132 -8.21 -4.00 -3.06
CA VAL A 132 -8.82 -3.26 -4.16
C VAL A 132 -9.26 -1.90 -3.65
N MET A 133 -8.91 -0.83 -4.36
CA MET A 133 -9.31 0.53 -4.02
C MET A 133 -9.77 1.28 -5.26
N ASP A 134 -10.80 2.10 -5.11
CA ASP A 134 -11.21 3.01 -6.18
C ASP A 134 -10.50 4.35 -6.06
N GLY A 135 -10.39 5.04 -7.19
CA GLY A 135 -9.72 6.32 -7.27
C GLY A 135 -9.91 6.97 -8.63
N ARG A 136 -9.11 7.99 -8.89
CA ARG A 136 -9.10 8.72 -10.16
C ARG A 136 -7.69 9.15 -10.53
N VAL A 137 -7.42 9.28 -11.82
CA VAL A 137 -6.21 9.97 -12.27
C VAL A 137 -6.28 11.45 -11.87
N CYS A 138 -5.24 11.97 -11.23
CA CYS A 138 -5.13 13.38 -10.87
C CYS A 138 -4.02 14.10 -11.64
N LEU A 139 -2.90 13.42 -11.94
CA LEU A 139 -1.79 13.97 -12.72
C LEU A 139 -1.44 13.08 -13.92
N LYS A 140 -1.45 13.67 -15.11
CA LYS A 140 -1.01 13.00 -16.36
C LYS A 140 0.41 13.40 -16.79
N ARG A 141 0.89 14.56 -16.31
CA ARG A 141 2.21 15.12 -16.65
C ARG A 141 2.78 15.87 -15.45
N GLY A 142 4.04 15.64 -15.13
CA GLY A 142 4.76 16.30 -14.04
C GLY A 142 5.76 15.35 -13.37
N THR A 143 6.63 15.92 -12.53
CA THR A 143 7.47 15.14 -11.61
C THR A 143 6.59 14.44 -10.58
N LEU A 144 7.07 13.30 -10.06
CA LEU A 144 6.32 12.48 -9.12
C LEU A 144 7.08 12.33 -7.81
N GLU A 145 6.38 12.55 -6.70
CA GLU A 145 6.75 12.02 -5.39
C GLU A 145 6.06 10.69 -5.12
N MET A 146 4.81 10.57 -5.61
CA MET A 146 3.97 9.40 -5.43
C MET A 146 3.52 8.86 -6.78
N PHE A 147 3.35 7.54 -6.86
CA PHE A 147 2.45 6.98 -7.87
C PHE A 147 0.99 7.23 -7.46
N ALA A 148 0.65 6.95 -6.20
CA ALA A 148 -0.69 7.18 -5.68
C ALA A 148 -0.68 7.80 -4.29
N CYS A 149 -1.59 8.76 -4.07
CA CYS A 149 -1.85 9.40 -2.80
C CYS A 149 -3.30 9.19 -2.36
N LEU A 150 -3.63 9.65 -1.16
CA LEU A 150 -5.01 9.69 -0.69
C LEU A 150 -5.73 10.91 -1.28
N THR A 151 -7.03 10.81 -1.51
CA THR A 151 -7.83 11.95 -1.97
C THR A 151 -7.76 13.11 -0.98
N GLY A 152 -7.44 14.30 -1.48
CA GLY A 152 -7.34 15.55 -0.73
C GLY A 152 -5.99 15.80 -0.07
N THR A 153 -4.90 15.19 -0.57
CA THR A 153 -3.56 15.36 0.00
C THR A 153 -2.53 15.82 -1.03
N LYS A 154 -1.95 14.89 -1.80
CA LYS A 154 -0.74 15.10 -2.62
C LYS A 154 -1.03 14.98 -4.12
N GLU A 155 -2.23 15.34 -4.58
CA GLU A 155 -2.63 15.13 -5.99
C GLU A 155 -1.77 15.87 -7.03
N HIS A 156 -1.10 16.95 -6.65
CA HIS A 156 -0.24 17.73 -7.54
C HIS A 156 1.07 17.02 -7.91
N GLU A 157 1.41 15.93 -7.22
CA GLU A 157 2.65 15.17 -7.36
C GLU A 157 2.41 13.65 -7.41
N SER A 158 1.16 13.26 -7.69
CA SER A 158 0.67 11.88 -7.69
C SER A 158 -0.10 11.58 -8.97
N VAL A 159 0.08 10.39 -9.56
CA VAL A 159 -0.71 10.00 -10.75
C VAL A 159 -2.15 9.68 -10.39
N VAL A 160 -2.38 8.97 -9.27
CA VAL A 160 -3.70 8.52 -8.83
C VAL A 160 -4.02 9.02 -7.43
N ALA A 161 -5.24 9.53 -7.23
CA ALA A 161 -5.80 9.78 -5.90
C ALA A 161 -6.78 8.64 -5.56
N VAL A 162 -6.56 7.93 -4.46
CA VAL A 162 -7.45 6.85 -4.01
C VAL A 162 -8.46 7.33 -2.96
N GLU A 163 -9.63 6.70 -2.95
CA GLU A 163 -10.71 6.94 -2.01
C GLU A 163 -10.59 6.00 -0.80
N ALA A 164 -9.47 6.11 -0.09
CA ALA A 164 -9.12 5.28 1.07
C ALA A 164 -8.35 6.07 2.12
N ARG A 165 -8.14 5.46 3.30
CA ARG A 165 -7.12 5.88 4.27
C ARG A 165 -5.91 4.96 4.16
N ALA A 166 -4.71 5.49 4.35
CA ALA A 166 -3.49 4.69 4.30
C ALA A 166 -3.48 3.65 5.45
N PHE A 167 -4.05 3.98 6.60
CA PHE A 167 -4.24 3.01 7.69
C PHE A 167 -5.15 1.83 7.30
N GLU A 168 -6.23 2.09 6.55
CA GLU A 168 -7.10 1.02 6.05
C GLU A 168 -6.38 0.14 5.03
N ALA A 169 -5.58 0.73 4.14
CA ALA A 169 -4.74 0.00 3.19
C ALA A 169 -3.67 -0.84 3.89
N HIS A 170 -3.05 -0.31 4.94
CA HIS A 170 -2.14 -1.08 5.81
C HIS A 170 -2.84 -2.31 6.39
N ALA A 171 -3.98 -2.12 7.03
CA ALA A 171 -4.76 -3.22 7.61
C ALA A 171 -5.20 -4.24 6.55
N ALA A 172 -5.57 -3.76 5.35
CA ALA A 172 -5.95 -4.59 4.21
C ALA A 172 -4.80 -5.50 3.76
N LEU A 173 -3.61 -4.93 3.57
CA LEU A 173 -2.41 -5.64 3.15
C LEU A 173 -2.02 -6.72 4.16
N VAL A 174 -2.05 -6.40 5.46
CA VAL A 174 -1.86 -7.38 6.53
C VAL A 174 -2.91 -8.50 6.46
N ALA A 175 -4.19 -8.14 6.27
CA ALA A 175 -5.29 -9.11 6.22
C ALA A 175 -5.20 -10.09 5.02
N VAL A 176 -4.55 -9.70 3.91
CA VAL A 176 -4.29 -10.58 2.76
C VAL A 176 -2.92 -11.29 2.82
N GLY A 177 -2.18 -11.10 3.93
CA GLY A 177 -0.97 -11.85 4.25
C GLY A 177 0.35 -11.13 3.94
N ALA A 178 0.31 -9.85 3.55
CA ALA A 178 1.53 -9.06 3.43
C ALA A 178 2.12 -8.78 4.84
N LYS A 179 3.44 -8.73 4.91
CA LYS A 179 4.19 -8.34 6.12
C LYS A 179 4.78 -6.95 5.90
N PRO A 180 4.52 -5.99 6.80
CA PRO A 180 5.19 -4.70 6.75
C PRO A 180 6.68 -4.90 7.06
N GLY A 181 7.53 -4.16 6.37
CA GLY A 181 8.95 -4.07 6.72
C GLY A 181 9.24 -2.77 7.46
N LYS A 182 10.05 -1.92 6.85
CA LYS A 182 10.49 -0.64 7.42
C LYS A 182 10.47 0.44 6.35
N PRO A 183 10.02 1.67 6.65
CA PRO A 183 10.23 2.82 5.79
C PRO A 183 11.71 3.11 5.56
N ALA A 184 12.01 3.92 4.55
CA ALA A 184 13.38 4.37 4.30
C ALA A 184 13.91 5.22 5.46
N VAL A 185 15.21 5.10 5.74
CA VAL A 185 15.93 5.90 6.74
C VAL A 185 16.96 6.74 6.01
N PHE A 186 17.11 8.01 6.40
CA PHE A 186 18.10 8.93 5.81
C PHE A 186 19.28 9.19 6.74
N THR A 187 19.02 9.26 8.04
CA THR A 187 20.01 9.61 9.07
C THR A 187 20.13 8.48 10.08
N PRO A 188 21.36 8.11 10.52
CA PRO A 188 22.66 8.67 10.14
C PRO A 188 23.20 8.18 8.79
N LYS A 189 22.57 7.16 8.20
CA LYS A 189 22.94 6.57 6.92
C LYS A 189 21.68 6.15 6.18
N TYR A 190 21.69 6.27 4.85
CA TYR A 190 20.59 5.80 4.03
C TYR A 190 20.39 4.27 4.16
N GLU A 191 19.15 3.87 4.46
CA GLU A 191 18.67 2.49 4.35
C GLU A 191 17.38 2.48 3.54
N PRO A 192 17.27 1.64 2.49
CA PRO A 192 16.07 1.60 1.65
C PRO A 192 14.89 0.99 2.41
N ALA A 193 13.69 1.32 1.92
CA ALA A 193 12.49 0.67 2.41
C ALA A 193 12.53 -0.85 2.20
N SER A 194 11.91 -1.57 3.11
CA SER A 194 11.82 -3.03 3.08
C SER A 194 10.40 -3.50 3.38
N GLY A 195 10.09 -4.75 3.02
CA GLY A 195 8.79 -5.36 3.29
C GLY A 195 8.39 -6.36 2.21
N THR A 196 7.12 -6.75 2.24
CA THR A 196 6.57 -7.60 1.17
C THR A 196 6.48 -6.81 -0.12
N GLU A 197 7.01 -7.32 -1.24
CA GLU A 197 6.81 -6.73 -2.56
C GLU A 197 5.32 -6.75 -2.94
N ILE A 198 4.83 -5.63 -3.46
CA ILE A 198 3.44 -5.44 -3.87
C ILE A 198 3.42 -5.09 -5.35
N ASP A 199 2.81 -5.96 -6.16
CA ASP A 199 2.47 -5.60 -7.54
C ASP A 199 1.24 -4.69 -7.52
N VAL A 200 1.32 -3.54 -8.20
CA VAL A 200 0.23 -2.57 -8.28
C VAL A 200 -0.30 -2.52 -9.70
N TRP A 201 -1.59 -2.84 -9.85
CA TRP A 201 -2.30 -2.78 -11.12
C TRP A 201 -3.30 -1.63 -11.13
N VAL A 202 -3.46 -1.02 -12.30
CA VAL A 202 -4.46 0.01 -12.57
C VAL A 202 -5.42 -0.53 -13.61
N LEU A 203 -6.71 -0.45 -13.32
CA LEU A 203 -7.80 -0.81 -14.23
C LEU A 203 -8.64 0.43 -14.51
N TRP A 204 -9.00 0.66 -15.77
CA TRP A 204 -9.83 1.79 -16.20
C TRP A 204 -10.59 1.43 -17.48
N LYS A 205 -11.64 2.19 -17.79
CA LYS A 205 -12.31 2.16 -19.10
C LYS A 205 -11.67 3.26 -19.97
N ASP A 206 -11.30 2.94 -21.21
CA ASP A 206 -10.85 3.97 -22.16
C ASP A 206 -12.00 4.86 -22.64
N ALA A 207 -11.71 5.82 -23.52
CA ALA A 207 -12.71 6.73 -24.07
C ALA A 207 -13.84 6.02 -24.85
N ASP A 208 -13.61 4.80 -25.36
CA ASP A 208 -14.63 3.97 -26.01
C ASP A 208 -15.42 3.11 -25.00
N GLY A 209 -15.15 3.26 -23.70
CA GLY A 209 -15.70 2.42 -22.64
C GLY A 209 -15.08 1.02 -22.57
N LYS A 210 -13.96 0.76 -23.27
CA LYS A 210 -13.34 -0.57 -23.30
C LYS A 210 -12.45 -0.81 -22.07
N PRO A 211 -12.44 -2.05 -21.56
CA PRO A 211 -11.49 -2.50 -20.55
C PRO A 211 -10.04 -2.21 -20.86
N ARG A 212 -9.36 -1.55 -19.93
CA ARG A 212 -7.91 -1.37 -19.95
C ARG A 212 -7.30 -1.71 -18.61
N ARG A 213 -6.06 -2.19 -18.67
CA ARG A 213 -5.25 -2.48 -17.50
C ARG A 213 -3.79 -2.22 -17.80
N ALA A 214 -3.05 -1.81 -16.78
CA ALA A 214 -1.61 -1.62 -16.83
C ALA A 214 -1.00 -1.88 -15.46
N ARG A 215 0.30 -2.17 -15.42
CA ARG A 215 1.05 -2.12 -14.16
C ARG A 215 1.32 -0.66 -13.85
N ALA A 216 1.15 -0.25 -12.60
CA ALA A 216 1.41 1.13 -12.17
C ALA A 216 2.83 1.59 -12.53
N ARG A 217 3.82 0.70 -12.45
CA ARG A 217 5.21 0.99 -12.85
C ARG A 217 5.37 1.38 -14.33
N ASP A 218 4.45 0.93 -15.19
CA ASP A 218 4.47 1.29 -16.61
C ASP A 218 3.99 2.74 -16.83
N TRP A 219 3.36 3.37 -15.83
CA TRP A 219 2.92 4.78 -15.82
C TRP A 219 3.95 5.72 -15.18
N VAL A 220 5.04 5.19 -14.63
CA VAL A 220 6.12 5.97 -14.03
C VAL A 220 7.33 5.91 -14.96
N ARG A 221 7.86 7.06 -15.37
CA ARG A 221 9.02 7.16 -16.27
C ARG A 221 10.23 7.65 -15.50
N ASN A 222 11.37 6.99 -15.67
CA ASN A 222 12.64 7.50 -15.19
C ASN A 222 13.07 8.71 -16.04
N THR A 223 13.39 9.83 -15.39
CA THR A 223 13.69 11.09 -16.09
C THR A 223 15.00 11.03 -16.89
N ARG A 224 15.93 10.16 -16.51
CA ARG A 224 17.24 9.97 -17.16
C ARG A 224 17.18 8.93 -18.28
N THR A 225 16.70 7.72 -17.99
CA THR A 225 16.70 6.62 -18.98
C THR A 225 15.51 6.68 -19.93
N LYS A 226 14.46 7.44 -19.59
CA LYS A 226 13.17 7.48 -20.29
C LYS A 226 12.41 6.15 -20.32
N GLU A 227 12.88 5.16 -19.57
CA GLU A 227 12.23 3.86 -19.43
C GLU A 227 11.20 3.88 -18.29
N SER A 228 10.37 2.84 -18.26
CA SER A 228 9.44 2.62 -17.14
C SER A 228 10.16 2.26 -15.85
N LEU A 229 9.54 2.56 -14.71
CA LEU A 229 10.02 2.14 -13.40
C LEU A 229 10.24 0.62 -13.37
N SER A 230 11.48 0.21 -13.11
CA SER A 230 11.89 -1.19 -13.06
C SER A 230 11.79 -1.79 -11.65
N HIS A 231 11.86 -0.95 -10.61
CA HIS A 231 11.88 -1.36 -9.22
C HIS A 231 10.48 -1.66 -8.66
N PRO A 232 10.35 -2.67 -7.78
CA PRO A 232 9.08 -2.95 -7.11
C PRO A 232 8.79 -1.94 -6.01
N TRP A 233 7.51 -1.81 -5.65
CA TRP A 233 7.13 -1.24 -4.37
C TRP A 233 7.14 -2.33 -3.30
N VAL A 234 7.59 -1.97 -2.10
CA VAL A 234 7.49 -2.82 -0.91
C VAL A 234 6.54 -2.22 0.11
N PHE A 235 5.84 -3.07 0.84
CA PHE A 235 4.99 -2.67 1.96
C PHE A 235 5.86 -2.34 3.19
N SER A 236 6.27 -1.08 3.32
CA SER A 236 7.06 -0.56 4.44
C SER A 236 6.23 -0.39 5.72
N GLY A 237 4.95 -0.06 5.58
CA GLY A 237 3.99 -0.01 6.68
C GLY A 237 3.92 1.28 7.48
N SER A 238 4.65 2.35 7.11
CA SER A 238 4.67 3.65 7.80
C SER A 238 4.98 3.54 9.32
N SER A 239 4.62 4.57 10.09
CA SER A 239 4.74 4.62 11.54
C SER A 239 3.57 5.37 12.17
N PHE A 240 3.37 5.16 13.47
CA PHE A 240 2.35 5.85 14.25
C PHE A 240 2.98 6.99 15.04
N TRP A 241 2.40 8.17 14.93
CA TRP A 241 2.70 9.29 15.81
C TRP A 241 1.62 9.41 16.88
N LYS A 242 2.01 9.67 18.13
CA LYS A 242 1.07 9.91 19.23
C LYS A 242 1.06 11.39 19.53
N ASP A 243 -0.11 12.02 19.38
CA ASP A 243 -0.31 13.41 19.73
C ASP A 243 -0.07 13.60 21.23
N PRO A 244 0.91 14.42 21.65
CA PRO A 244 1.21 14.62 23.07
C PRO A 244 0.11 15.39 23.80
N ARG A 245 -0.73 16.15 23.08
CA ARG A 245 -1.79 16.97 23.65
C ARG A 245 -3.10 16.22 23.79
N THR A 246 -3.44 15.38 22.81
CA THR A 246 -4.72 14.61 22.80
C THR A 246 -4.54 13.14 23.17
N GLY A 247 -3.33 12.60 23.09
CA GLY A 247 -3.04 11.18 23.27
C GLY A 247 -3.44 10.31 22.08
N GLN A 248 -4.01 10.89 21.02
CA GLN A 248 -4.48 10.16 19.84
C GLN A 248 -3.31 9.62 19.02
N SER A 249 -3.43 8.37 18.57
CA SER A 249 -2.47 7.78 17.63
C SER A 249 -2.90 8.05 16.19
N LEU A 250 -2.00 8.62 15.40
CA LEU A 250 -2.18 8.94 13.99
C LEU A 250 -1.21 8.09 13.17
N TYR A 251 -1.74 7.43 12.15
CA TYR A 251 -0.91 6.72 11.17
C TYR A 251 -0.34 7.75 10.18
N GLN A 252 0.98 7.93 10.17
CA GLN A 252 1.58 9.12 9.54
C GLN A 252 1.34 9.19 8.02
N ALA A 253 1.30 8.05 7.32
CA ALA A 253 0.98 8.03 5.88
C ALA A 253 -0.44 8.52 5.54
N ASP A 254 -1.34 8.68 6.51
CA ASP A 254 -2.65 9.31 6.26
C ASP A 254 -2.49 10.79 5.84
N ALA A 255 -1.31 11.39 5.98
CA ALA A 255 -0.97 12.70 5.42
C ALA A 255 -0.74 12.68 3.89
N GLY A 256 -0.60 11.51 3.26
CA GLY A 256 -0.53 11.38 1.80
C GLY A 256 0.59 10.49 1.26
N ASP A 257 1.54 10.07 2.10
CA ASP A 257 2.70 9.25 1.70
C ASP A 257 2.30 7.77 1.52
N PHE A 258 1.54 7.51 0.46
CA PHE A 258 0.87 6.23 0.28
C PHE A 258 1.66 5.24 -0.58
N ILE A 259 1.75 5.46 -1.90
CA ILE A 259 2.58 4.65 -2.81
C ILE A 259 3.63 5.56 -3.43
N CYS A 260 4.81 5.61 -2.81
CA CYS A 260 5.84 6.60 -3.14
C CYS A 260 6.77 6.15 -4.27
N VAL A 261 7.27 7.10 -5.05
CA VAL A 261 8.40 6.92 -5.99
C VAL A 261 9.62 7.73 -5.58
N SER A 262 9.46 8.73 -4.72
CA SER A 262 10.52 9.30 -3.87
C SER A 262 10.38 8.71 -2.47
N ASN A 263 11.48 8.44 -1.76
CA ASN A 263 11.43 7.73 -0.49
C ASN A 263 10.95 8.63 0.65
N PHE A 264 10.00 8.18 1.48
CA PHE A 264 9.52 8.91 2.66
C PHE A 264 9.69 8.06 3.94
N PRO A 265 10.11 8.65 5.08
CA PRO A 265 10.15 7.93 6.37
C PRO A 265 8.73 7.56 6.87
N THR A 266 7.72 8.18 6.28
CA THR A 266 6.29 8.02 6.57
C THR A 266 5.56 7.19 5.52
N ALA A 267 6.24 6.68 4.47
CA ALA A 267 5.61 5.93 3.39
C ALA A 267 4.91 4.64 3.86
N THR A 268 3.70 4.36 3.34
CA THR A 268 3.07 3.02 3.47
C THR A 268 3.68 2.01 2.51
N MET A 269 3.98 2.44 1.29
CA MET A 269 4.69 1.68 0.27
C MET A 269 5.73 2.56 -0.41
N ASP A 270 6.91 2.00 -0.64
CA ASP A 270 8.05 2.77 -1.12
C ASP A 270 8.98 1.90 -1.99
N LEU A 271 9.92 2.52 -2.69
CA LEU A 271 10.91 1.85 -3.53
C LEU A 271 12.09 1.30 -2.70
N THR A 272 12.70 0.24 -3.21
CA THR A 272 13.88 -0.40 -2.60
C THR A 272 15.21 0.21 -3.07
N ILE A 273 15.17 1.41 -3.64
CA ILE A 273 16.34 2.15 -4.11
C ILE A 273 16.33 3.54 -3.49
N GLU A 274 17.48 4.19 -3.44
CA GLU A 274 17.57 5.61 -3.10
C GLU A 274 16.91 6.46 -4.20
N SER A 275 15.88 7.18 -3.81
CA SER A 275 15.11 8.11 -4.61
C SER A 275 14.77 9.29 -3.72
N SER A 276 15.65 10.28 -3.72
CA SER A 276 15.55 11.45 -2.86
C SER A 276 14.35 12.32 -3.23
N GLN A 277 13.74 12.96 -2.23
CA GLN A 277 12.78 14.05 -2.42
C GLN A 277 13.46 15.41 -2.56
N ALA A 278 14.79 15.48 -2.40
CA ALA A 278 15.51 16.73 -2.45
C ALA A 278 15.35 17.39 -3.84
N GLU A 279 15.19 18.72 -3.82
CA GLU A 279 15.04 19.52 -5.02
C GLU A 279 16.21 19.27 -6.00
N GLY A 280 15.88 18.96 -7.26
CA GLY A 280 16.87 18.71 -8.32
C GLY A 280 17.24 17.24 -8.53
N GLU A 281 16.77 16.33 -7.67
CA GLU A 281 17.04 14.88 -7.77
C GLU A 281 15.84 14.06 -8.24
N TRP A 282 14.80 14.69 -8.80
CA TRP A 282 13.57 14.03 -9.27
C TRP A 282 13.86 12.91 -10.28
N LEU A 283 13.88 11.67 -9.78
CA LEU A 283 14.19 10.49 -10.59
C LEU A 283 13.03 10.09 -11.50
N PHE A 284 11.81 10.46 -11.14
CA PHE A 284 10.60 9.95 -11.77
C PHE A 284 9.60 11.04 -12.16
N GLU A 285 8.96 10.83 -13.31
CA GLU A 285 7.89 11.66 -13.85
C GLU A 285 6.74 10.80 -14.36
N ALA A 286 5.56 11.41 -14.55
CA ALA A 286 4.41 10.75 -15.14
C ALA A 286 4.69 10.37 -16.60
N PHE A 287 4.45 9.10 -16.95
CA PHE A 287 4.59 8.60 -18.32
C PHE A 287 3.35 8.98 -19.15
N THR A 288 3.30 10.26 -19.54
CA THR A 288 2.12 10.94 -20.14
C THR A 288 1.41 10.16 -21.24
N GLU A 289 2.14 9.46 -22.10
CA GLU A 289 1.59 8.72 -23.24
C GLU A 289 0.79 7.48 -22.83
N ARG A 290 0.91 7.03 -21.57
CA ARG A 290 0.32 5.79 -21.06
C ARG A 290 -0.79 6.01 -20.03
N ILE A 291 -0.89 7.24 -19.52
CA ILE A 291 -1.85 7.63 -18.49
C ILE A 291 -3.08 8.24 -19.18
N PRO A 292 -4.31 7.79 -18.86
CA PRO A 292 -5.53 8.39 -19.40
C PRO A 292 -5.72 9.82 -18.87
N GLU A 293 -6.72 10.54 -19.39
CA GLU A 293 -6.93 11.94 -18.99
C GLU A 293 -7.20 12.09 -17.48
N PRO A 294 -6.79 13.21 -16.86
CA PRO A 294 -7.17 13.52 -15.48
C PRO A 294 -8.68 13.38 -15.26
N LYS A 295 -9.07 12.99 -14.05
CA LYS A 295 -10.42 12.62 -13.62
C LYS A 295 -10.93 11.29 -14.16
N THR A 296 -10.17 10.57 -15.00
CA THR A 296 -10.53 9.20 -15.39
C THR A 296 -10.67 8.32 -14.14
N PRO A 297 -11.83 7.68 -13.92
CA PRO A 297 -12.01 6.69 -12.88
C PRO A 297 -11.04 5.53 -13.04
N VAL A 298 -10.37 5.15 -11.94
CA VAL A 298 -9.48 4.00 -11.92
C VAL A 298 -9.76 3.12 -10.71
N ARG A 299 -9.43 1.85 -10.84
CA ARG A 299 -9.37 0.90 -9.73
C ARG A 299 -7.94 0.42 -9.57
N LEU A 300 -7.38 0.61 -8.38
CA LEU A 300 -6.09 0.04 -8.00
C LEU A 300 -6.28 -1.35 -7.40
N VAL A 301 -5.41 -2.27 -7.78
CA VAL A 301 -5.34 -3.61 -7.20
C VAL A 301 -3.92 -3.85 -6.71
N LEU A 302 -3.77 -3.95 -5.40
CA LEU A 302 -2.52 -4.31 -4.75
C LEU A 302 -2.48 -5.82 -4.57
N VAL A 303 -1.40 -6.42 -5.07
CA VAL A 303 -1.20 -7.87 -5.08
C VAL A 303 0.10 -8.20 -4.36
N PRO A 304 0.04 -8.60 -3.08
CA PRO A 304 1.23 -8.97 -2.32
C PRO A 304 1.87 -10.25 -2.86
N ARG A 305 3.19 -10.22 -3.00
CA ARG A 305 4.00 -11.38 -3.40
C ARG A 305 4.37 -12.23 -2.18
N THR A 306 3.38 -12.93 -1.64
CA THR A 306 3.58 -13.81 -0.47
C THR A 306 3.93 -15.25 -0.91
N GLY A 307 5.21 -15.56 -1.09
CA GLY A 307 5.71 -16.90 -1.45
C GLY A 307 6.31 -17.02 -2.87
N SER A 308 6.81 -18.19 -3.27
CA SER A 308 7.56 -18.38 -4.54
C SER A 308 6.72 -18.45 -5.81
N LYS A 309 5.39 -18.47 -5.71
CA LYS A 309 4.48 -18.47 -6.87
C LYS A 309 3.80 -17.12 -6.98
N SER A 310 3.95 -16.46 -8.14
CA SER A 310 3.27 -15.19 -8.43
C SER A 310 1.76 -15.36 -8.32
N THR A 311 1.11 -14.43 -7.64
CA THR A 311 -0.36 -14.34 -7.59
C THR A 311 -0.88 -14.08 -9.01
N PRO A 312 -1.97 -14.73 -9.45
CA PRO A 312 -2.49 -14.54 -10.80
C PRO A 312 -2.81 -13.08 -11.10
N ASP A 313 -2.32 -12.62 -12.25
CA ASP A 313 -2.57 -11.31 -12.83
C ASP A 313 -4.08 -10.98 -12.86
N PRO A 314 -4.52 -9.81 -12.33
CA PRO A 314 -5.91 -9.38 -12.39
C PRO A 314 -6.34 -9.12 -13.84
N ARG A 315 -6.97 -10.15 -14.44
CA ARG A 315 -7.59 -10.05 -15.75
C ARG A 315 -9.06 -9.66 -15.62
N PRO A 316 -9.56 -8.72 -16.43
CA PRO A 316 -11.00 -8.52 -16.63
C PRO A 316 -11.65 -9.83 -17.07
N ARG A 317 -12.89 -10.07 -16.63
CA ARG A 317 -13.69 -11.21 -17.09
C ARG A 317 -14.25 -10.98 -18.49
#